data_AF-A0A3D5UU27-F1
#
_entry.id   AF-A0A3D5UU27-F1
#
_cell.length_a   1.000
_cell.length_b   1.000
_cell.length_c   1.000
_cell.angle_alpha   90.00
_cell.angle_beta   90.00
_cell.angle_gamma   90.00
#
_symmetry.space_group_name_H-M   'P 1'
#
loop_
_entity.id
_entity.type
_entity.pdbx_description
1 polymer ?
#
loop_
_entity_poly.entity_id
_entity_poly.type
_entity_poly.pdbx_seq_one_letter_code
_entity_poly.pdbx_strand_id
1 'polypeptide(L)'
;MTSSPDDLFFARTGLDRDRVSGLVGDTLNGADDGELFMEFRQSEALGFDDGRLKTASFDTNQGFGLRCVAGESTGYAHASDLSEAALKRASEAVTAVKTGHTGVSAEGPARTNTHLYTDENPLGAQSFEEKVKLLAEIDAYARAKDARVQQVSASLAGEWQAVEIIRADGSSLRDVRPLVRLNVAIVAGDGDRQESGSFGVGGRMGYETFIDPMKWRAQVDEALRQALVNLESVPAPAGEMDVVLGPGWPGILLHEAIGHGLEGDFNRKKTSAFAGLLGSRVAAPGITVVDDGTLADRRGSLTIDDEGTPTSRTVLIEDGILKGYMQDRLNARLMGMAATGNGRRESYAHQPMPRMTNTYMLSGNHEPDEILSSVKKGLYAVSFGGGQVD
;
A
#
# COMPACT_ATOMS: atom_id res chain seq x y z
N MET A 1 20.87 13.30 -11.85
CA MET A 1 20.82 13.95 -10.52
C MET A 1 19.44 13.71 -9.97
N THR A 2 19.31 12.92 -8.91
CA THR A 2 18.08 12.83 -8.14
C THR A 2 17.84 14.19 -7.50
N SER A 3 16.73 14.85 -7.82
CA SER A 3 16.37 16.11 -7.15
C SER A 3 15.97 15.79 -5.72
N SER A 4 16.61 16.45 -4.76
CA SER A 4 16.23 16.33 -3.36
C SER A 4 14.80 16.87 -3.16
N PRO A 5 14.08 16.41 -2.12
CA PRO A 5 12.80 17.00 -1.74
C PRO A 5 12.85 18.53 -1.59
N ASP A 6 13.97 19.09 -1.10
CA ASP A 6 14.17 20.55 -1.04
C ASP A 6 14.09 21.22 -2.41
N ASP A 7 14.78 20.65 -3.40
CA ASP A 7 14.74 21.18 -4.77
C ASP A 7 13.32 21.11 -5.34
N LEU A 8 12.65 19.96 -5.16
CA LEU A 8 11.31 19.71 -5.68
C LEU A 8 10.26 20.68 -5.12
N PHE A 9 10.25 20.89 -3.80
CA PHE A 9 9.16 21.58 -3.12
C PHE A 9 9.41 23.07 -2.90
N PHE A 10 10.66 23.53 -2.91
CA PHE A 10 11.01 24.92 -2.58
C PHE A 10 11.75 25.61 -3.71
N ALA A 11 12.87 25.06 -4.19
CA ALA A 11 13.68 25.72 -5.20
C ALA A 11 12.94 25.86 -6.55
N ARG A 12 12.29 24.78 -7.02
CA ARG A 12 11.56 24.77 -8.30
C ARG A 12 10.26 25.56 -8.28
N THR A 13 9.61 25.62 -7.12
CA THR A 13 8.32 26.29 -6.93
C THR A 13 8.48 27.77 -6.57
N GLY A 14 9.67 28.17 -6.10
CA GLY A 14 9.92 29.49 -5.53
C GLY A 14 9.31 29.67 -4.13
N LEU A 15 8.87 28.59 -3.49
CA LEU A 15 8.40 28.63 -2.10
C LEU A 15 9.58 28.81 -1.15
N ASP A 16 9.41 29.70 -0.18
CA ASP A 16 10.34 29.87 0.92
C ASP A 16 9.94 28.98 2.10
N ARG A 17 10.87 28.14 2.57
CA ARG A 17 10.61 27.14 3.61
C ARG A 17 10.16 27.76 4.92
N ASP A 18 10.79 28.85 5.34
CA ASP A 18 10.49 29.49 6.63
C ASP A 18 9.11 30.14 6.60
N ARG A 19 8.75 30.78 5.48
CA ARG A 19 7.41 31.33 5.27
C ARG A 19 6.33 30.26 5.21
N VAL A 20 6.58 29.13 4.54
CA VAL A 20 5.66 28.00 4.52
C VAL A 20 5.48 27.44 5.94
N SER A 21 6.57 27.21 6.67
CA SER A 21 6.53 26.67 8.03
C SER A 21 5.80 27.61 8.99
N GLY A 22 6.04 28.93 8.87
CA GLY A 22 5.31 29.95 9.63
C GLY A 22 3.81 29.95 9.35
N LEU A 23 3.40 29.89 8.07
CA LEU A 23 2.00 29.81 7.69
C LEU A 23 1.32 28.54 8.24
N VAL A 24 2.00 27.40 8.20
CA VAL A 24 1.50 26.14 8.78
C VAL A 24 1.36 26.26 10.29
N GLY A 25 2.37 26.80 10.98
CA GLY A 25 2.32 27.04 12.43
C GLY A 25 1.16 27.95 12.83
N ASP A 26 0.98 29.08 12.15
CA ASP A 26 -0.12 30.02 12.39
C ASP A 26 -1.48 29.36 12.14
N THR A 27 -1.60 28.60 11.05
CA THR A 27 -2.84 27.91 10.67
C THR A 27 -3.21 26.81 11.65
N LEU A 28 -2.24 26.12 12.22
CA LEU A 28 -2.48 24.99 13.13
C LEU A 28 -2.45 25.39 14.61
N ASN A 29 -2.15 26.65 14.93
CA ASN A 29 -2.21 27.16 16.29
C ASN A 29 -3.61 26.94 16.90
N GLY A 30 -3.67 26.34 18.09
CA GLY A 30 -4.91 25.97 18.77
C GLY A 30 -5.65 24.75 18.18
N ALA A 31 -5.05 24.03 17.22
CA ALA A 31 -5.50 22.72 16.78
C ALA A 31 -4.98 21.62 17.74
N ASP A 32 -5.64 20.46 17.74
CA ASP A 32 -5.13 19.28 18.46
C ASP A 32 -4.10 18.49 17.63
N ASP A 33 -4.15 18.61 16.30
CA ASP A 33 -3.19 18.02 15.36
C ASP A 33 -3.34 18.72 13.98
N GLY A 34 -2.43 18.44 13.06
CA GLY A 34 -2.48 18.85 11.68
C GLY A 34 -1.11 18.87 11.03
N GLU A 35 -1.11 18.86 9.71
CA GLU A 35 0.11 18.90 8.91
C GLU A 35 -0.16 19.49 7.53
N LEU A 36 0.89 20.05 6.94
CA LEU A 36 1.02 20.21 5.51
C LEU A 36 1.76 18.99 4.95
N PHE A 37 1.08 18.22 4.10
CA PHE A 37 1.65 17.12 3.33
C PHE A 37 1.90 17.60 1.90
N MET A 38 3.14 17.59 1.44
CA MET A 38 3.52 17.92 0.07
C MET A 38 3.99 16.65 -0.64
N GLU A 39 3.62 16.51 -1.91
CA GLU A 39 3.90 15.34 -2.71
C GLU A 39 4.38 15.75 -4.10
N PHE A 40 5.40 15.03 -4.58
CA PHE A 40 5.81 15.01 -5.97
C PHE A 40 5.95 13.55 -6.39
N ARG A 41 5.31 13.15 -7.48
CA ARG A 41 5.26 11.78 -7.96
C ARG A 41 5.52 11.74 -9.45
N GLN A 42 6.44 10.89 -9.87
CA GLN A 42 6.60 10.49 -11.27
C GLN A 42 6.22 9.02 -11.38
N SER A 43 5.52 8.67 -12.45
CA SER A 43 5.19 7.28 -12.75
C SER A 43 5.28 7.00 -14.22
N GLU A 44 5.60 5.76 -14.56
CA GLU A 44 5.50 5.24 -15.91
C GLU A 44 4.73 3.92 -15.90
N ALA A 45 3.99 3.66 -16.97
CA ALA A 45 3.29 2.40 -17.16
C ALA A 45 3.35 1.97 -18.62
N LEU A 46 3.80 0.74 -18.86
CA LEU A 46 3.85 0.10 -20.17
C LEU A 46 2.91 -1.10 -20.15
N GLY A 47 2.04 -1.19 -21.14
CA GLY A 47 1.15 -2.32 -21.37
C GLY A 47 1.41 -2.95 -22.73
N PHE A 48 1.80 -4.22 -22.72
CA PHE A 48 2.03 -5.02 -23.91
C PHE A 48 0.98 -6.11 -24.01
N ASP A 49 0.38 -6.25 -25.18
CA ASP A 49 -0.74 -7.15 -25.37
C ASP A 49 -0.85 -7.56 -26.84
N ASP A 50 -0.84 -8.87 -27.06
CA ASP A 50 -0.84 -9.54 -28.36
C ASP A 50 0.27 -9.06 -29.31
N GLY A 51 1.52 -9.26 -28.88
CA GLY A 51 2.70 -9.02 -29.73
C GLY A 51 3.02 -7.55 -30.00
N ARG A 52 2.32 -6.61 -29.34
CA ARG A 52 2.56 -5.17 -29.50
C ARG A 52 2.38 -4.39 -28.21
N LEU A 53 3.09 -3.27 -28.12
CA LEU A 53 2.85 -2.26 -27.10
C LEU A 53 1.50 -1.58 -27.35
N LYS A 54 0.57 -1.69 -26.39
CA LYS A 54 -0.76 -1.07 -26.45
C LYS A 54 -0.81 0.27 -25.74
N THR A 55 -0.16 0.37 -24.58
CA THR A 55 -0.16 1.58 -23.76
C THR A 55 1.25 1.90 -23.30
N ALA A 56 1.55 3.19 -23.29
CA ALA A 56 2.72 3.76 -22.65
C ALA A 56 2.33 5.11 -22.08
N SER A 57 2.48 5.31 -20.77
CA SER A 57 2.26 6.59 -20.12
C SER A 57 3.48 6.98 -19.28
N PHE A 58 3.67 8.28 -19.18
CA PHE A 58 4.57 8.89 -18.21
C PHE A 58 3.83 10.08 -17.61
N ASP A 59 3.68 10.06 -16.29
CA ASP A 59 2.86 11.01 -15.56
C ASP A 59 3.72 11.70 -14.51
N THR A 60 3.49 13.00 -14.31
CA THR A 60 4.09 13.76 -13.21
C THR A 60 2.99 14.50 -12.49
N ASN A 61 2.81 14.17 -11.20
CA ASN A 61 1.83 14.77 -10.32
C ASN A 61 2.53 15.45 -9.16
N GLN A 62 2.04 16.61 -8.77
CA GLN A 62 2.50 17.30 -7.58
C GLN A 62 1.37 18.06 -6.91
N GLY A 63 1.53 18.35 -5.64
CA GLY A 63 0.57 19.15 -4.89
C GLY A 63 0.80 19.09 -3.39
N PHE A 64 -0.13 19.70 -2.66
CA PHE A 64 -0.15 19.64 -1.21
C PHE A 64 -1.56 19.39 -0.69
N GLY A 65 -1.63 18.80 0.51
CA GLY A 65 -2.82 18.71 1.34
C GLY A 65 -2.52 19.30 2.72
N LEU A 66 -3.33 20.25 3.16
CA LEU A 66 -3.25 20.86 4.48
C LEU A 66 -4.40 20.34 5.33
N ARG A 67 -4.07 19.73 6.47
CA ARG A 67 -5.03 19.17 7.42
C ARG A 67 -4.97 19.90 8.74
N CYS A 68 -6.14 20.24 9.28
CA CYS A 68 -6.31 20.79 10.62
C CYS A 68 -7.31 19.94 11.41
N VAL A 69 -6.95 19.58 12.64
CA VAL A 69 -7.74 18.66 13.47
C VAL A 69 -8.18 19.35 14.77
N ALA A 70 -9.48 19.27 15.07
CA ALA A 70 -10.10 19.81 16.27
C ALA A 70 -11.14 18.82 16.83
N GLY A 71 -10.81 18.17 17.94
CA GLY A 71 -11.60 17.09 18.55
C GLY A 71 -11.74 15.92 17.59
N GLU A 72 -12.97 15.63 17.16
CA GLU A 72 -13.24 14.60 16.14
C GLU A 72 -13.31 15.17 14.72
N SER A 73 -13.30 16.49 14.58
CA SER A 73 -13.47 17.19 13.31
C SER A 73 -12.15 17.38 12.59
N THR A 74 -12.17 17.26 11.27
CA THR A 74 -11.02 17.48 10.39
C THR A 74 -11.39 18.47 9.28
N GLY A 75 -10.64 19.56 9.19
CA GLY A 75 -10.62 20.45 8.04
C GLY A 75 -9.52 20.00 7.07
N TYR A 76 -9.83 19.89 5.79
CA TYR A 76 -8.85 19.52 4.77
C TYR A 76 -9.02 20.35 3.52
N ALA A 77 -7.90 20.86 3.00
CA ALA A 77 -7.85 21.55 1.72
C ALA A 77 -6.60 21.09 0.97
N HIS A 78 -6.71 20.93 -0.34
CA HIS A 78 -5.60 20.46 -1.17
C HIS A 78 -5.54 21.26 -2.49
N ALA A 79 -4.37 21.27 -3.11
CA ALA A 79 -4.17 21.87 -4.43
C ALA A 79 -3.00 21.20 -5.17
N SER A 80 -3.08 21.14 -6.50
CA SER A 80 -1.97 20.75 -7.37
C SER A 80 -0.96 21.88 -7.62
N ASP A 81 -1.35 23.11 -7.27
CA ASP A 81 -0.53 24.31 -7.37
C ASP A 81 0.27 24.54 -6.08
N LEU A 82 1.59 24.34 -6.14
CA LEU A 82 2.52 24.60 -5.04
C LEU A 82 2.90 26.09 -5.01
N SER A 83 1.95 26.94 -4.58
CA SER A 83 2.16 28.39 -4.45
C SER A 83 1.74 28.91 -3.07
N GLU A 84 2.37 30.00 -2.62
CA GLU A 84 1.96 30.66 -1.37
C GLU A 84 0.49 31.09 -1.40
N ALA A 85 -0.01 31.50 -2.56
CA ALA A 85 -1.40 31.91 -2.74
C ALA A 85 -2.35 30.73 -2.53
N ALA A 86 -2.02 29.55 -3.07
CA ALA A 86 -2.78 28.33 -2.84
C ALA A 86 -2.74 27.89 -1.37
N LEU A 87 -1.57 27.93 -0.74
CA LEU A 87 -1.40 27.59 0.68
C LEU A 87 -2.22 28.52 1.59
N LYS A 88 -2.26 29.83 1.32
CA LYS A 88 -3.08 30.79 2.06
C LYS A 88 -4.57 30.48 1.95
N ARG A 89 -5.08 30.22 0.74
CA ARG A 89 -6.48 29.82 0.54
C ARG A 89 -6.82 28.51 1.28
N ALA A 90 -5.92 27.53 1.23
CA ALA A 90 -6.09 26.28 1.97
C ALA A 90 -6.12 26.53 3.48
N SER A 91 -5.25 27.42 3.98
CA SER A 91 -5.17 27.80 5.39
C SER A 91 -6.47 28.45 5.88
N GLU A 92 -7.01 29.38 5.10
CA GLU A 92 -8.30 30.02 5.36
C GLU A 92 -9.44 28.98 5.41
N ALA A 93 -9.45 28.03 4.47
CA ALA A 93 -10.48 27.00 4.39
C ALA A 93 -10.47 26.04 5.58
N VAL A 94 -9.29 25.57 6.02
CA VAL A 94 -9.21 24.58 7.11
C VAL A 94 -9.40 25.20 8.49
N THR A 95 -9.09 26.49 8.67
CA THR A 95 -9.18 27.17 9.97
C THR A 95 -10.60 27.18 10.53
N ALA A 96 -11.62 27.14 9.66
CA ALA A 96 -13.03 27.11 10.06
C ALA A 96 -13.37 25.95 11.02
N VAL A 97 -12.66 24.81 10.90
CA VAL A 97 -12.90 23.62 11.75
C VAL A 97 -12.58 23.87 13.23
N LYS A 98 -11.72 24.85 13.53
CA LYS A 98 -11.33 25.21 14.90
C LYS A 98 -12.26 26.24 15.55
N THR A 99 -13.30 26.70 14.86
CA THR A 99 -14.16 27.77 15.40
C THR A 99 -14.82 27.32 16.71
N GLY A 100 -14.51 28.01 17.82
CA GLY A 100 -14.99 27.64 19.15
C GLY A 100 -14.24 26.47 19.81
N HIS A 101 -13.13 26.02 19.23
CA HIS A 101 -12.23 25.01 19.77
C HIS A 101 -10.88 25.62 20.15
N THR A 102 -10.28 25.12 21.22
CA THR A 102 -8.88 25.43 21.56
C THR A 102 -8.24 24.17 22.09
N GLY A 103 -7.40 23.60 21.24
CA GLY A 103 -6.65 22.38 21.50
C GLY A 103 -5.22 22.64 21.96
N VAL A 104 -4.59 21.57 22.44
CA VAL A 104 -3.13 21.49 22.60
C VAL A 104 -2.65 20.51 21.56
N SER A 105 -1.73 20.93 20.69
CA SER A 105 -1.18 20.07 19.66
C SER A 105 -0.58 18.81 20.29
N ALA A 106 -0.97 17.65 19.78
CA ALA A 106 -0.35 16.38 20.14
C ALA A 106 1.15 16.43 19.83
N GLU A 107 1.95 15.68 20.61
CA GLU A 107 3.38 15.52 20.36
C GLU A 107 3.62 15.06 18.91
N GLY A 108 4.59 15.69 18.25
CA GLY A 108 4.98 15.33 16.90
C GLY A 108 5.45 13.88 16.80
N PRO A 109 5.41 13.28 15.60
CA PRO A 109 5.91 11.92 15.42
C PRO A 109 7.41 11.82 15.74
N ALA A 110 7.84 10.64 16.21
CA ALA A 110 9.24 10.38 16.50
C ALA A 110 10.09 10.44 15.22
N ARG A 111 11.29 11.00 15.32
CA ARG A 111 12.26 10.96 14.21
C ARG A 111 12.86 9.57 14.08
N THR A 112 13.20 9.18 12.86
CA THR A 112 13.91 7.94 12.56
C THR A 112 15.03 8.19 11.57
N ASN A 113 16.12 7.44 11.70
CA ASN A 113 17.20 7.35 10.70
C ASN A 113 17.15 6.00 9.96
N THR A 114 16.04 5.26 10.10
CA THR A 114 15.83 4.00 9.39
C THR A 114 15.51 4.31 7.94
N HIS A 115 16.05 3.51 7.01
CA HIS A 115 15.71 3.57 5.59
C HIS A 115 15.31 2.16 5.15
N LEU A 116 14.03 1.97 4.81
CA LEU A 116 13.50 0.65 4.44
C LEU A 116 13.68 0.31 2.95
N TYR A 117 14.04 1.29 2.14
CA TYR A 117 14.22 1.18 0.69
C TYR A 117 15.15 2.29 0.19
N THR A 118 15.65 2.13 -1.03
CA THR A 118 16.47 3.13 -1.73
C THR A 118 15.68 4.42 -2.03
N ASP A 119 16.36 5.55 -2.13
CA ASP A 119 15.81 6.82 -2.61
C ASP A 119 16.00 7.02 -4.12
N GLU A 120 16.67 6.08 -4.79
CA GLU A 120 16.93 6.11 -6.22
C GLU A 120 15.62 6.10 -7.03
N ASN A 121 15.60 6.90 -8.11
CA ASN A 121 14.48 6.93 -9.03
C ASN A 121 14.60 5.79 -10.06
N PRO A 122 13.72 4.76 -10.02
CA PRO A 122 13.83 3.59 -10.90
C PRO A 122 13.51 3.90 -12.36
N LEU A 123 12.77 4.97 -12.64
CA LEU A 123 12.21 5.24 -13.97
C LEU A 123 13.30 5.44 -15.04
N GLY A 124 14.44 6.00 -14.65
CA GLY A 124 15.57 6.26 -15.55
C GLY A 124 16.60 5.14 -15.63
N ALA A 125 16.46 4.06 -14.86
CA ALA A 125 17.50 3.03 -14.73
C ALA A 125 17.64 2.16 -16.00
N GLN A 126 16.52 1.88 -16.68
CA GLN A 126 16.49 1.18 -17.97
C GLN A 126 15.86 2.06 -19.03
N SER A 127 16.35 1.95 -20.25
CA SER A 127 15.77 2.65 -21.40
C SER A 127 14.35 2.14 -21.71
N PHE A 128 13.55 2.98 -22.35
CA PHE A 128 12.23 2.59 -22.83
C PHE A 128 12.31 1.38 -23.78
N GLU A 129 13.31 1.34 -24.66
CA GLU A 129 13.52 0.23 -25.61
C GLU A 129 13.79 -1.10 -24.88
N GLU A 130 14.64 -1.11 -23.85
CA GLU A 130 14.91 -2.30 -23.04
C GLU A 130 13.65 -2.81 -22.33
N LYS A 131 12.84 -1.90 -21.77
CA LYS A 131 11.58 -2.25 -21.10
C LYS A 131 10.56 -2.84 -22.10
N VAL A 132 10.41 -2.26 -23.29
CA VAL A 132 9.53 -2.79 -24.33
C VAL A 132 10.03 -4.14 -24.84
N LYS A 133 11.34 -4.29 -25.04
CA LYS A 133 11.96 -5.55 -25.45
C LYS A 133 11.69 -6.66 -24.43
N LEU A 134 11.82 -6.37 -23.14
CA LEU A 134 11.46 -7.32 -22.08
C LEU A 134 10.00 -7.80 -22.19
N LEU A 135 9.05 -6.87 -22.38
CA LEU A 135 7.64 -7.24 -22.51
C LEU A 135 7.37 -8.11 -23.74
N ALA A 136 8.08 -7.85 -24.85
CA ALA A 136 8.03 -8.70 -26.04
C ALA A 136 8.67 -10.08 -25.80
N GLU A 137 9.77 -10.15 -25.05
CA GLU A 137 10.40 -11.43 -24.64
C GLU A 137 9.46 -12.25 -23.76
N ILE A 138 8.70 -11.62 -22.85
CA ILE A 138 7.68 -12.25 -22.02
C ILE A 138 6.56 -12.87 -22.88
N ASP A 139 5.99 -12.11 -23.83
CA ASP A 139 4.95 -12.61 -24.76
C ASP A 139 5.47 -13.81 -25.57
N ALA A 140 6.65 -13.67 -26.19
CA ALA A 140 7.24 -14.74 -26.98
C ALA A 140 7.54 -16.00 -26.15
N TYR A 141 8.05 -15.84 -24.93
CA TYR A 141 8.33 -16.95 -24.03
C TYR A 141 7.06 -17.71 -23.64
N ALA A 142 6.00 -16.98 -23.25
CA ALA A 142 4.71 -17.58 -22.90
C ALA A 142 4.13 -18.39 -24.07
N ARG A 143 4.11 -17.83 -25.28
CA ARG A 143 3.58 -18.49 -26.49
C ARG A 143 4.40 -19.72 -26.89
N ALA A 144 5.70 -19.71 -26.64
CA ALA A 144 6.57 -20.85 -26.94
C ALA A 144 6.39 -22.03 -25.97
N LYS A 145 5.80 -21.80 -24.79
CA LYS A 145 5.64 -22.82 -23.73
C LYS A 145 4.50 -23.80 -23.99
N ASP A 146 3.39 -23.33 -24.54
CA ASP A 146 2.21 -24.16 -24.79
C ASP A 146 1.40 -23.62 -25.97
N ALA A 147 1.01 -24.50 -26.90
CA ALA A 147 0.25 -24.14 -28.10
C ALA A 147 -1.17 -23.65 -27.79
N ARG A 148 -1.68 -23.90 -26.57
CA ARG A 148 -2.99 -23.43 -26.10
C ARG A 148 -2.98 -21.96 -25.72
N VAL A 149 -1.82 -21.31 -25.59
CA VAL A 149 -1.72 -19.87 -25.28
C VAL A 149 -2.30 -19.05 -26.43
N GLN A 150 -3.43 -18.39 -26.17
CA GLN A 150 -4.14 -17.56 -27.15
C GLN A 150 -3.73 -16.09 -27.04
N GLN A 151 -3.72 -15.56 -25.81
CA GLN A 151 -3.42 -14.16 -25.52
C GLN A 151 -2.42 -14.07 -24.37
N VAL A 152 -1.52 -13.10 -24.49
CA VAL A 152 -0.59 -12.73 -23.42
C VAL A 152 -0.64 -11.23 -23.24
N SER A 153 -0.86 -10.81 -21.99
CA SER A 153 -0.77 -9.41 -21.59
C SER A 153 0.29 -9.27 -20.51
N ALA A 154 1.26 -8.38 -20.73
CA ALA A 154 2.32 -8.09 -19.77
C ALA A 154 2.35 -6.59 -19.49
N SER A 155 2.54 -6.20 -18.24
CA SER A 155 2.64 -4.80 -17.85
C SER A 155 3.82 -4.56 -16.93
N LEU A 156 4.54 -3.47 -17.19
CA LEU A 156 5.62 -2.98 -16.34
C LEU A 156 5.24 -1.56 -15.88
N ALA A 157 5.25 -1.33 -14.58
CA ALA A 157 4.95 -0.03 -13.99
C ALA A 157 6.02 0.34 -12.95
N GLY A 158 6.33 1.63 -12.91
CA GLY A 158 7.24 2.21 -11.94
C GLY A 158 6.68 3.51 -11.39
N GLU A 159 7.02 3.80 -10.15
CA GLU A 159 6.70 5.03 -9.46
C GLU A 159 7.91 5.49 -8.64
N TRP A 160 8.11 6.80 -8.61
CA TRP A 160 9.02 7.47 -7.69
C TRP A 160 8.27 8.63 -7.04
N GLN A 161 8.13 8.57 -5.72
CA GLN A 161 7.35 9.55 -4.95
C GLN A 161 8.24 10.19 -3.89
N ALA A 162 8.34 11.51 -3.89
CA ALA A 162 8.92 12.30 -2.80
C ALA A 162 7.80 12.91 -1.95
N VAL A 163 7.98 12.87 -0.63
CA VAL A 163 7.03 13.43 0.35
C VAL A 163 7.76 14.34 1.33
N GLU A 164 7.13 15.45 1.67
CA GLU A 164 7.52 16.38 2.75
C GLU A 164 6.31 16.61 3.65
N ILE A 165 6.49 16.45 4.97
CA ILE A 165 5.45 16.69 5.97
C ILE A 165 5.93 17.79 6.90
N ILE A 166 5.25 18.93 6.91
CA ILE A 166 5.53 20.07 7.80
C ILE A 166 4.45 20.14 8.88
N ARG A 167 4.91 20.23 10.12
CA ARG A 167 4.08 20.21 11.33
C ARG A 167 3.93 21.61 11.92
N ALA A 168 3.00 21.76 12.87
CA ALA A 168 2.71 23.04 13.51
C ALA A 168 3.91 23.66 14.25
N ASP A 169 4.83 22.83 14.74
CA ASP A 169 6.07 23.26 15.41
C ASP A 169 7.21 23.62 14.44
N GLY A 170 6.94 23.58 13.13
CA GLY A 170 7.93 23.81 12.08
C GLY A 170 8.83 22.59 11.81
N SER A 171 8.64 21.46 12.51
CA SER A 171 9.37 20.24 12.20
C SER A 171 8.98 19.71 10.81
N SER A 172 9.97 19.13 10.13
CA SER A 172 9.82 18.54 8.80
C SER A 172 10.27 17.08 8.81
N LEU A 173 9.47 16.22 8.18
CA LEU A 173 9.72 14.79 7.96
C LEU A 173 9.60 14.48 6.47
N ARG A 174 10.40 13.52 5.99
CA ARG A 174 10.54 13.22 4.55
C ARG A 174 10.62 11.74 4.30
N ASP A 175 10.17 11.37 3.11
CA ASP A 175 10.32 10.03 2.58
C ASP A 175 10.46 10.07 1.05
N VAL A 176 11.23 9.13 0.50
CA VAL A 176 11.42 8.96 -0.94
C VAL A 176 11.16 7.50 -1.28
N ARG A 177 10.10 7.26 -2.04
CA ARG A 177 9.42 5.97 -2.15
C ARG A 177 9.48 5.49 -3.61
N PRO A 178 10.39 4.57 -3.96
CA PRO A 178 10.32 3.84 -5.21
C PRO A 178 9.23 2.77 -5.11
N LEU A 179 8.61 2.42 -6.24
CA LEU A 179 7.73 1.27 -6.34
C LEU A 179 7.71 0.73 -7.76
N VAL A 180 8.08 -0.53 -7.94
CA VAL A 180 8.05 -1.21 -9.24
C VAL A 180 7.10 -2.39 -9.19
N ARG A 181 6.45 -2.67 -10.32
CA ARG A 181 5.59 -3.84 -10.50
C ARG A 181 5.69 -4.39 -11.91
N LEU A 182 5.85 -5.71 -12.01
CA LEU A 182 5.69 -6.50 -13.24
C LEU A 182 4.46 -7.39 -13.07
N ASN A 183 3.56 -7.42 -14.05
CA ASN A 183 2.45 -8.38 -14.09
C ASN A 183 2.40 -9.09 -15.43
N VAL A 184 2.01 -10.36 -15.38
CA VAL A 184 1.74 -11.22 -16.54
C VAL A 184 0.36 -11.82 -16.38
N ALA A 185 -0.44 -11.76 -17.44
CA ALA A 185 -1.71 -12.47 -17.56
C ALA A 185 -1.70 -13.27 -18.88
N ILE A 186 -2.16 -14.52 -18.81
CA ILE A 186 -2.19 -15.44 -19.94
C ILE A 186 -3.60 -16.00 -20.06
N VAL A 187 -4.12 -16.02 -21.29
CA VAL A 187 -5.34 -16.74 -21.64
C VAL A 187 -4.95 -17.98 -22.44
N ALA A 188 -5.35 -19.15 -21.95
CA ALA A 188 -5.21 -20.42 -22.64
C ALA A 188 -6.58 -20.89 -23.15
N GLY A 189 -6.61 -21.61 -24.28
CA GLY A 189 -7.83 -22.12 -24.88
C GLY A 189 -7.71 -23.55 -25.42
N ASP A 190 -8.80 -24.30 -25.32
CA ASP A 190 -8.98 -25.63 -25.89
C ASP A 190 -10.44 -25.79 -26.37
N GLY A 191 -10.62 -25.90 -27.69
CA GLY A 191 -11.93 -25.84 -28.33
C GLY A 191 -12.66 -24.52 -28.04
N ASP A 192 -13.88 -24.61 -27.52
CA ASP A 192 -14.71 -23.45 -27.15
C ASP A 192 -14.39 -22.92 -25.74
N ARG A 193 -13.51 -23.58 -24.98
CA ARG A 193 -13.17 -23.18 -23.61
C ARG A 193 -11.96 -22.25 -23.61
N GLN A 194 -12.06 -21.17 -22.85
CA GLN A 194 -10.96 -20.25 -22.57
C GLN A 194 -10.88 -19.98 -21.08
N GLU A 195 -9.67 -20.00 -20.54
CA GLU A 195 -9.42 -19.73 -19.13
C GLU A 195 -8.16 -18.90 -18.98
N SER A 196 -8.04 -18.20 -17.85
CA SER A 196 -6.94 -17.27 -17.61
C SER A 196 -6.17 -17.60 -16.34
N GLY A 197 -4.92 -17.16 -16.31
CA GLY A 197 -4.04 -17.20 -15.15
C GLY A 197 -3.18 -15.96 -15.12
N SER A 198 -2.80 -15.52 -13.92
CA SER A 198 -2.03 -14.29 -13.77
C SER A 198 -1.08 -14.36 -12.59
N PHE A 199 0.03 -13.65 -12.73
CA PHE A 199 0.99 -13.53 -11.66
C PHE A 199 1.66 -12.16 -11.72
N GLY A 200 1.92 -11.58 -10.56
CA GLY A 200 2.53 -10.27 -10.46
C GLY A 200 3.46 -10.18 -9.27
N VAL A 201 4.56 -9.47 -9.46
CA VAL A 201 5.53 -9.19 -8.40
C VAL A 201 5.88 -7.72 -8.41
N GLY A 202 6.35 -7.24 -7.27
CA GLY A 202 6.79 -5.86 -7.13
C GLY A 202 7.32 -5.60 -5.74
N GLY A 203 7.80 -4.38 -5.55
CA GLY A 203 8.43 -3.97 -4.31
C GLY A 203 8.97 -2.55 -4.43
N ARG A 204 9.49 -2.05 -3.31
CA ARG A 204 10.07 -0.71 -3.20
C ARG A 204 11.56 -0.77 -3.53
N MET A 205 11.86 -1.04 -4.79
CA MET A 205 13.21 -1.20 -5.31
C MET A 205 13.25 -0.90 -6.81
N GLY A 206 14.45 -0.90 -7.40
CA GLY A 206 14.65 -0.76 -8.83
C GLY A 206 14.11 -1.94 -9.66
N TYR A 207 14.11 -1.75 -10.98
CA TYR A 207 13.62 -2.74 -11.94
C TYR A 207 14.50 -3.99 -12.04
N GLU A 208 15.79 -3.87 -11.72
CA GLU A 208 16.84 -4.88 -11.93
C GLU A 208 16.43 -6.25 -11.40
N THR A 209 15.80 -6.25 -10.22
CA THR A 209 15.31 -7.45 -9.55
C THR A 209 14.23 -8.16 -10.35
N PHE A 210 13.33 -7.42 -11.00
CA PHE A 210 12.13 -7.96 -11.65
C PHE A 210 12.34 -8.29 -13.13
N ILE A 211 13.34 -7.65 -13.77
CA ILE A 211 13.71 -7.90 -15.17
C ILE A 211 14.74 -9.04 -15.32
N ASP A 212 15.22 -9.62 -14.22
CA ASP A 212 16.05 -10.83 -14.23
C ASP A 212 15.29 -11.99 -14.92
N PRO A 213 15.86 -12.62 -15.97
CA PRO A 213 15.29 -13.78 -16.65
C PRO A 213 14.86 -14.92 -15.73
N MET A 214 15.57 -15.19 -14.63
CA MET A 214 15.14 -16.23 -13.70
C MET A 214 13.83 -15.86 -13.01
N LYS A 215 13.61 -14.57 -12.71
CA LYS A 215 12.41 -14.12 -11.99
C LYS A 215 11.22 -13.97 -12.89
N TRP A 216 11.33 -13.27 -14.03
CA TRP A 216 10.15 -13.06 -14.88
C TRP A 216 9.71 -14.35 -15.57
N ARG A 217 10.62 -15.28 -15.90
CA ARG A 217 10.23 -16.58 -16.47
C ARG A 217 9.44 -17.41 -15.47
N ALA A 218 9.83 -17.42 -14.20
CA ALA A 218 9.06 -18.11 -13.16
C ALA A 218 7.65 -17.53 -12.99
N GLN A 219 7.48 -16.21 -13.16
CA GLN A 219 6.16 -15.57 -13.13
C GLN A 219 5.29 -15.97 -14.33
N VAL A 220 5.89 -16.01 -15.52
CA VAL A 220 5.21 -16.48 -16.73
C VAL A 220 4.78 -17.94 -16.58
N ASP A 221 5.67 -18.78 -16.05
CA ASP A 221 5.40 -20.19 -15.81
C ASP A 221 4.26 -20.38 -14.82
N GLU A 222 4.19 -19.58 -13.75
CA GLU A 222 3.09 -19.64 -12.78
C GLU A 222 1.77 -19.12 -13.36
N ALA A 223 1.77 -18.01 -14.11
CA ALA A 223 0.58 -17.51 -14.78
C ALA A 223 0.04 -18.53 -15.80
N LEU A 224 0.92 -19.18 -16.56
CA LEU A 224 0.55 -20.24 -17.49
C LEU A 224 0.00 -21.46 -16.75
N ARG A 225 0.68 -21.90 -15.67
CA ARG A 225 0.22 -23.02 -14.85
C ARG A 225 -1.21 -22.78 -14.33
N GLN A 226 -1.51 -21.58 -13.84
CA GLN A 226 -2.86 -21.22 -13.40
C GLN A 226 -3.88 -21.29 -14.55
N ALA A 227 -3.55 -20.73 -15.72
CA ALA A 227 -4.45 -20.77 -16.88
C ALA A 227 -4.78 -22.21 -17.30
N LEU A 228 -3.76 -23.09 -17.32
CA LEU A 228 -3.93 -24.50 -17.68
C LEU A 228 -4.72 -25.28 -16.63
N VAL A 229 -4.46 -25.05 -15.34
CA VAL A 229 -5.26 -25.66 -14.25
C VAL A 229 -6.72 -25.22 -14.34
N ASN A 230 -6.98 -23.95 -14.63
CA ASN A 230 -8.34 -23.45 -14.81
C ASN A 230 -9.00 -24.09 -16.05
N LEU A 231 -8.25 -24.28 -17.14
CA LEU A 231 -8.74 -24.94 -18.38
C LEU A 231 -9.18 -26.40 -18.14
N GLU A 232 -8.53 -27.08 -17.20
CA GLU A 232 -8.85 -28.46 -16.80
C GLU A 232 -9.83 -28.53 -15.62
N SER A 233 -10.26 -27.38 -15.08
CA SER A 233 -11.09 -27.34 -13.88
C SER A 233 -12.49 -27.95 -14.10
N VAL A 234 -13.04 -28.47 -13.01
CA VAL A 234 -14.39 -29.04 -12.91
C VAL A 234 -15.24 -28.20 -11.95
N PRO A 235 -16.58 -28.35 -11.97
CA PRO A 235 -17.43 -27.66 -10.99
C PRO A 235 -16.98 -27.94 -9.55
N ALA A 236 -16.79 -26.87 -8.78
CA ALA A 236 -16.44 -26.97 -7.38
C ALA A 236 -17.61 -27.54 -6.55
N PRO A 237 -17.34 -28.32 -5.49
CA PRO A 237 -18.38 -28.75 -4.56
C PRO A 237 -19.02 -27.55 -3.85
N ALA A 238 -20.31 -27.67 -3.53
CA ALA A 238 -21.06 -26.64 -2.80
C ALA A 238 -21.38 -27.10 -1.37
N GLY A 239 -21.42 -26.15 -0.44
CA GLY A 239 -21.76 -26.36 0.97
C GLY A 239 -20.58 -26.15 1.92
N GLU A 240 -20.85 -26.34 3.20
CA GLU A 240 -19.84 -26.26 4.26
C GLU A 240 -18.82 -27.41 4.12
N MET A 241 -17.54 -27.07 4.14
CA MET A 241 -16.44 -28.04 4.09
C MET A 241 -15.16 -27.43 4.63
N ASP A 242 -14.18 -28.30 4.94
CA ASP A 242 -12.85 -27.88 5.32
C ASP A 242 -12.12 -27.27 4.11
N VAL A 243 -11.41 -26.17 4.35
CA VAL A 243 -10.60 -25.48 3.35
C VAL A 243 -9.20 -25.26 3.89
N VAL A 244 -8.20 -25.81 3.21
CA VAL A 244 -6.79 -25.49 3.46
C VAL A 244 -6.40 -24.35 2.54
N LEU A 245 -5.82 -23.29 3.10
CA LEU A 245 -5.29 -22.16 2.34
C LEU A 245 -3.79 -22.33 2.13
N GLY A 246 -3.32 -22.08 0.91
CA GLY A 246 -1.89 -21.97 0.62
C GLY A 246 -1.25 -20.77 1.33
N PRO A 247 0.08 -20.74 1.47
CA PRO A 247 0.78 -19.59 2.03
C PRO A 247 0.81 -18.42 1.03
N GLY A 248 1.12 -17.21 1.52
CA GLY A 248 1.29 -16.03 0.68
C GLY A 248 -0.01 -15.27 0.42
N TRP A 249 -0.38 -15.09 -0.85
CA TRP A 249 -1.55 -14.28 -1.24
C TRP A 249 -2.90 -14.74 -0.67
N PRO A 250 -3.15 -16.05 -0.40
CA PRO A 250 -4.34 -16.47 0.36
C PRO A 250 -4.46 -15.84 1.76
N GLY A 251 -3.42 -15.18 2.26
CA GLY A 251 -3.47 -14.25 3.38
C GLY A 251 -4.48 -13.10 3.22
N ILE A 252 -5.09 -12.92 2.03
CA ILE A 252 -6.27 -12.08 1.83
C ILE A 252 -7.39 -12.40 2.83
N LEU A 253 -7.52 -13.65 3.29
CA LEU A 253 -8.42 -13.98 4.40
C LEU A 253 -8.17 -13.09 5.62
N LEU A 254 -6.90 -12.86 5.96
CA LEU A 254 -6.53 -12.01 7.11
C LEU A 254 -6.82 -10.54 6.81
N HIS A 255 -6.61 -10.09 5.58
CA HIS A 255 -6.90 -8.73 5.15
C HIS A 255 -8.38 -8.39 5.35
N GLU A 256 -9.27 -9.26 4.84
CA GLU A 256 -10.71 -9.05 4.90
C GLU A 256 -11.28 -9.36 6.29
N ALA A 257 -11.03 -10.57 6.82
CA ALA A 257 -11.72 -11.06 8.02
C ALA A 257 -11.26 -10.37 9.31
N ILE A 258 -10.06 -9.78 9.31
CA ILE A 258 -9.44 -9.21 10.51
C ILE A 258 -8.91 -7.81 10.23
N GLY A 259 -8.14 -7.64 9.15
CA GLY A 259 -7.37 -6.43 8.83
C GLY A 259 -8.21 -5.16 8.92
N HIS A 260 -9.18 -4.99 8.01
CA HIS A 260 -10.08 -3.83 8.03
C HIS A 260 -10.87 -3.71 9.34
N GLY A 261 -11.33 -4.83 9.89
CA GLY A 261 -12.02 -4.86 11.19
C GLY A 261 -11.19 -4.30 12.36
N LEU A 262 -9.85 -4.28 12.24
CA LEU A 262 -8.91 -3.77 13.24
C LEU A 262 -8.29 -2.42 12.87
N GLU A 263 -8.78 -1.73 11.83
CA GLU A 263 -8.51 -0.31 11.61
C GLU A 263 -9.22 0.53 12.70
N GLY A 264 -8.46 1.46 13.31
CA GLY A 264 -8.83 2.11 14.57
C GLY A 264 -10.02 3.06 14.47
N ASP A 265 -10.33 3.56 13.28
CA ASP A 265 -11.44 4.48 13.06
C ASP A 265 -12.80 3.78 13.16
N PHE A 266 -12.94 2.56 12.63
CA PHE A 266 -14.15 1.75 12.81
C PHE A 266 -14.36 1.32 14.27
N ASN A 267 -13.27 1.01 14.98
CA ASN A 267 -13.32 0.61 16.39
C ASN A 267 -13.66 1.80 17.30
N ARG A 268 -13.07 2.98 17.04
CA ARG A 268 -13.42 4.23 17.72
C ARG A 268 -14.88 4.60 17.52
N LYS A 269 -15.40 4.48 16.30
CA LYS A 269 -16.80 4.76 15.95
C LYS A 269 -17.77 3.65 16.37
N LYS A 270 -17.25 2.52 16.89
CA LYS A 270 -18.02 1.34 17.30
C LYS A 270 -18.85 0.71 16.18
N THR A 271 -18.34 0.78 14.94
CA THR A 271 -18.96 0.16 13.76
C THR A 271 -18.32 -1.16 13.39
N SER A 272 -17.10 -1.42 13.86
CA SER A 272 -16.44 -2.73 13.69
C SER A 272 -17.05 -3.79 14.60
N ALA A 273 -17.13 -5.03 14.11
CA ALA A 273 -17.45 -6.21 14.92
C ALA A 273 -16.44 -6.45 16.07
N PHE A 274 -15.23 -5.88 15.98
CA PHE A 274 -14.18 -5.98 17.00
C PHE A 274 -14.24 -4.87 18.07
N ALA A 275 -15.18 -3.94 17.96
CA ALA A 275 -15.29 -2.83 18.90
C ALA A 275 -15.57 -3.33 20.32
N GLY A 276 -14.71 -2.95 21.27
CA GLY A 276 -14.84 -3.35 22.68
C GLY A 276 -14.39 -4.78 22.98
N LEU A 277 -13.82 -5.50 22.01
CA LEU A 277 -13.28 -6.86 22.20
C LEU A 277 -11.79 -6.88 22.58
N LEU A 278 -11.16 -5.73 22.84
CA LEU A 278 -9.75 -5.67 23.22
C LEU A 278 -9.50 -6.54 24.47
N GLY A 279 -8.49 -7.41 24.41
CA GLY A 279 -8.19 -8.40 25.46
C GLY A 279 -9.06 -9.67 25.42
N SER A 280 -10.06 -9.74 24.53
CA SER A 280 -10.89 -10.93 24.34
C SER A 280 -10.29 -11.89 23.31
N ARG A 281 -10.69 -13.16 23.39
CA ARG A 281 -10.33 -14.17 22.39
C ARG A 281 -11.20 -14.02 21.15
N VAL A 282 -10.56 -13.75 20.01
CA VAL A 282 -11.21 -13.51 18.71
C VAL A 282 -10.77 -14.50 17.62
N ALA A 283 -9.74 -15.31 17.91
CA ALA A 283 -9.30 -16.40 17.05
C ALA A 283 -8.89 -17.63 17.89
N ALA A 284 -8.66 -18.76 17.20
CA ALA A 284 -8.21 -19.99 17.83
C ALA A 284 -6.87 -19.80 18.58
N PRO A 285 -6.60 -20.58 19.65
CA PRO A 285 -5.29 -20.60 20.29
C PRO A 285 -4.16 -20.87 19.29
N GLY A 286 -3.01 -20.25 19.50
CA GLY A 286 -1.85 -20.29 18.60
C GLY A 286 -1.86 -19.27 17.46
N ILE A 287 -3.00 -18.65 17.15
CA ILE A 287 -3.10 -17.69 16.05
C ILE A 287 -2.50 -16.35 16.47
N THR A 288 -1.45 -15.92 15.76
CA THR A 288 -0.84 -14.60 15.95
C THR A 288 -0.80 -13.86 14.62
N VAL A 289 -1.44 -12.69 14.56
CA VAL A 289 -1.57 -11.86 13.35
C VAL A 289 -0.94 -10.51 13.64
N VAL A 290 -0.11 -10.04 12.70
CA VAL A 290 0.59 -8.77 12.79
C VAL A 290 0.38 -7.95 11.53
N ASP A 291 0.40 -6.63 11.69
CA ASP A 291 0.63 -5.69 10.60
C ASP A 291 2.03 -5.09 10.77
N ASP A 292 2.91 -5.29 9.79
CA ASP A 292 4.32 -4.93 9.90
C ASP A 292 4.77 -4.01 8.76
N GLY A 293 4.89 -2.71 9.07
CA GLY A 293 5.35 -1.72 8.10
C GLY A 293 6.88 -1.66 7.96
N THR A 294 7.63 -2.44 8.76
CA THR A 294 9.10 -2.34 8.90
C THR A 294 9.87 -3.27 7.98
N LEU A 295 9.18 -4.06 7.15
CA LEU A 295 9.82 -5.03 6.27
C LEU A 295 10.51 -4.33 5.10
N ALA A 296 11.84 -4.46 5.00
CA ALA A 296 12.63 -3.85 3.94
C ALA A 296 12.14 -4.23 2.53
N ASP A 297 12.16 -3.24 1.64
CA ASP A 297 11.80 -3.30 0.22
C ASP A 297 10.40 -3.86 -0.13
N ARG A 298 9.54 -4.15 0.85
CA ARG A 298 8.19 -4.67 0.59
C ARG A 298 7.26 -3.56 0.09
N ARG A 299 6.36 -3.94 -0.81
CA ARG A 299 5.34 -3.05 -1.40
C ARG A 299 4.48 -2.35 -0.34
N GLY A 300 4.11 -3.04 0.73
CA GLY A 300 3.23 -2.51 1.79
C GLY A 300 3.94 -1.64 2.82
N SER A 301 5.27 -1.70 2.89
CA SER A 301 6.07 -0.98 3.90
C SER A 301 6.19 0.51 3.60
N LEU A 302 6.47 1.30 4.63
CA LEU A 302 6.79 2.72 4.54
C LEU A 302 7.83 3.05 5.61
N THR A 303 8.82 3.90 5.33
CA THR A 303 9.78 4.34 6.36
C THR A 303 9.07 5.17 7.43
N ILE A 304 8.22 6.11 6.97
CA ILE A 304 7.25 6.85 7.76
C ILE A 304 5.90 6.81 7.05
N ASP A 305 4.81 6.75 7.81
CA ASP A 305 3.46 6.91 7.27
C ASP A 305 3.21 8.34 6.77
N ASP A 306 2.02 8.59 6.22
CA ASP A 306 1.69 9.88 5.62
C ASP A 306 1.32 10.96 6.65
N GLU A 307 1.51 10.68 7.95
CA GLU A 307 1.46 11.64 9.04
C GLU A 307 2.85 11.85 9.69
N GLY A 308 3.86 11.13 9.20
CA GLY A 308 5.26 11.21 9.62
C GLY A 308 5.64 10.24 10.73
N THR A 309 4.72 9.37 11.17
CA THR A 309 4.98 8.36 12.20
C THR A 309 5.84 7.23 11.60
N PRO A 310 7.00 6.88 12.18
CA PRO A 310 7.74 5.70 11.76
C PRO A 310 6.84 4.47 11.82
N THR A 311 6.86 3.65 10.76
CA THR A 311 6.07 2.42 10.77
C THR A 311 6.60 1.45 11.81
N SER A 312 5.71 0.57 12.27
CA SER A 312 6.02 -0.38 13.32
C SER A 312 5.47 -1.77 12.98
N ARG A 313 5.94 -2.75 13.76
CA ARG A 313 5.35 -4.09 13.80
C ARG A 313 4.27 -4.12 14.87
N THR A 314 3.03 -3.96 14.45
CA THR A 314 1.86 -3.95 15.33
C THR A 314 1.32 -5.36 15.51
N VAL A 315 1.34 -5.87 16.74
CA VAL A 315 0.70 -7.14 17.08
C VAL A 315 -0.81 -6.91 17.25
N LEU A 316 -1.59 -7.42 16.30
CA LEU A 316 -3.05 -7.26 16.30
C LEU A 316 -3.71 -8.35 17.12
N ILE A 317 -3.32 -9.61 16.88
CA ILE A 317 -3.79 -10.78 17.62
C ILE A 317 -2.57 -11.56 18.07
N GLU A 318 -2.56 -12.01 19.32
CA GLU A 318 -1.51 -12.87 19.88
C GLU A 318 -2.16 -14.02 20.64
N ASP A 319 -1.79 -15.25 20.28
CA ASP A 319 -2.41 -16.48 20.80
C ASP A 319 -3.96 -16.43 20.77
N GLY A 320 -4.52 -15.89 19.69
CA GLY A 320 -5.96 -15.72 19.48
C GLY A 320 -6.61 -14.59 20.28
N ILE A 321 -5.85 -13.84 21.08
CA ILE A 321 -6.32 -12.70 21.87
C ILE A 321 -6.11 -11.40 21.11
N LEU A 322 -7.13 -10.56 21.01
CA LEU A 322 -7.04 -9.22 20.41
C LEU A 322 -6.18 -8.30 21.29
N LYS A 323 -5.07 -7.78 20.74
CA LYS A 323 -4.06 -6.97 21.46
C LYS A 323 -4.06 -5.50 21.10
N GLY A 324 -4.52 -5.14 19.90
CA GLY A 324 -4.49 -3.75 19.47
C GLY A 324 -5.22 -3.50 18.16
N TYR A 325 -5.20 -2.25 17.76
CA TYR A 325 -5.76 -1.73 16.51
C TYR A 325 -4.66 -1.01 15.75
N MET A 326 -4.79 -0.93 14.43
CA MET A 326 -3.96 -0.05 13.59
C MET A 326 -4.48 1.38 13.75
N GLN A 327 -3.58 2.34 13.97
CA GLN A 327 -3.93 3.71 14.31
C GLN A 327 -3.24 4.72 13.39
N ASP A 328 -4.02 5.71 12.97
CA ASP A 328 -3.53 7.04 12.62
C ASP A 328 -3.45 7.91 13.88
N ARG A 329 -2.93 9.14 13.75
CA ARG A 329 -2.77 10.05 14.89
C ARG A 329 -4.10 10.54 15.46
N LEU A 330 -5.12 10.73 14.62
CA LEU A 330 -6.45 11.18 15.04
C LEU A 330 -7.11 10.15 15.97
N ASN A 331 -7.23 8.91 15.51
CA ASN A 331 -7.92 7.86 16.24
C ASN A 331 -7.08 7.37 17.42
N ALA A 332 -5.74 7.35 17.31
CA ALA A 332 -4.86 7.13 18.45
C ALA A 332 -5.18 8.09 19.61
N ARG A 333 -5.24 9.41 19.34
CA ARG A 333 -5.56 10.41 20.36
C ARG A 333 -6.94 10.19 20.96
N LEU A 334 -7.96 10.02 20.12
CA LEU A 334 -9.35 9.85 20.57
C LEU A 334 -9.57 8.57 21.39
N MET A 335 -8.76 7.53 21.15
CA MET A 335 -8.82 6.27 21.88
C MET A 335 -7.82 6.18 23.05
N GLY A 336 -6.97 7.19 23.26
CA GLY A 336 -5.90 7.15 24.26
C GLY A 336 -4.83 6.08 23.96
N MET A 337 -4.59 5.81 22.68
CA MET A 337 -3.60 4.85 22.18
C MET A 337 -2.41 5.57 21.54
N ALA A 338 -1.34 4.84 21.24
CA ALA A 338 -0.24 5.34 20.43
C ALA A 338 -0.56 5.22 18.93
N ALA A 339 -0.04 6.14 18.12
CA ALA A 339 -0.02 5.97 16.67
C ALA A 339 0.92 4.81 16.30
N THR A 340 0.54 4.00 15.31
CA THR A 340 1.24 2.75 14.98
C THR A 340 1.99 2.81 13.64
N GLY A 341 1.95 3.97 12.96
CA GLY A 341 2.49 4.12 11.61
C GLY A 341 1.55 3.59 10.53
N ASN A 342 0.24 3.68 10.76
CA ASN A 342 -0.80 3.24 9.84
C ASN A 342 -1.62 4.41 9.28
N GLY A 343 -1.25 5.67 9.55
CA GLY A 343 -1.91 6.85 8.99
C GLY A 343 -1.53 7.05 7.53
N ARG A 344 -2.27 6.43 6.60
CA ARG A 344 -1.93 6.44 5.16
C ARG A 344 -2.97 7.19 4.35
N ARG A 345 -2.50 7.86 3.29
CA ARG A 345 -3.34 8.52 2.28
C ARG A 345 -2.95 8.06 0.87
N GLU A 346 -3.88 8.18 -0.07
CA GLU A 346 -3.61 7.82 -1.48
C GLU A 346 -2.69 8.83 -2.17
N SER A 347 -2.92 10.12 -1.90
CA SER A 347 -2.17 11.26 -2.45
C SER A 347 -2.41 12.51 -1.61
N TYR A 348 -1.76 13.61 -1.97
CA TYR A 348 -2.01 14.93 -1.38
C TYR A 348 -3.48 15.38 -1.45
N ALA A 349 -4.29 14.79 -2.33
CA ALA A 349 -5.71 15.13 -2.46
C ALA A 349 -6.63 14.40 -1.46
N HIS A 350 -6.09 13.48 -0.66
CA HIS A 350 -6.88 12.61 0.23
C HIS A 350 -6.41 12.72 1.69
N GLN A 351 -7.36 12.67 2.62
CA GLN A 351 -7.05 12.63 4.05
C GLN A 351 -6.42 11.28 4.44
N PRO A 352 -5.49 11.25 5.41
CA PRO A 352 -5.01 9.99 5.96
C PRO A 352 -6.08 9.35 6.84
N MET A 353 -6.03 8.02 6.93
CA MET A 353 -6.82 7.21 7.86
C MET A 353 -6.02 5.96 8.25
N PRO A 354 -6.40 5.22 9.31
CA PRO A 354 -5.74 3.97 9.66
C PRO A 354 -5.84 2.97 8.51
N ARG A 355 -4.72 2.46 8.02
CA ARG A 355 -4.63 1.50 6.92
C ARG A 355 -3.52 0.48 7.15
N MET A 356 -3.77 -0.75 6.74
CA MET A 356 -2.78 -1.84 6.74
C MET A 356 -1.48 -1.51 6.00
N THR A 357 -0.41 -2.22 6.34
CA THR A 357 0.88 -2.24 5.64
C THR A 357 1.16 -3.62 5.04
N ASN A 358 1.85 -4.50 5.78
CA ASN A 358 2.02 -5.91 5.45
C ASN A 358 1.37 -6.75 6.56
N THR A 359 0.14 -7.20 6.34
CA THR A 359 -0.62 -7.98 7.31
C THR A 359 -0.44 -9.48 7.07
N TYR A 360 0.01 -10.22 8.08
CA TYR A 360 0.24 -11.66 7.95
C TYR A 360 0.12 -12.40 9.29
N MET A 361 -0.08 -13.71 9.20
CA MET A 361 -0.06 -14.62 10.35
C MET A 361 1.34 -15.20 10.51
N LEU A 362 1.81 -15.31 11.76
CA LEU A 362 3.06 -16.00 12.05
C LEU A 362 2.93 -17.50 11.80
N SER A 363 4.04 -18.15 11.41
CA SER A 363 4.08 -19.59 11.19
C SER A 363 3.73 -20.37 12.47
N GLY A 364 2.94 -21.44 12.30
CA GLY A 364 2.66 -22.41 13.35
C GLY A 364 3.70 -23.53 13.41
N ASN A 365 3.33 -24.63 14.06
CA ASN A 365 4.22 -25.79 14.30
C ASN A 365 3.97 -26.97 13.35
N HIS A 366 3.04 -26.85 12.40
CA HIS A 366 2.65 -27.92 11.50
C HIS A 366 3.28 -27.74 10.12
N GLU A 367 3.74 -28.84 9.54
CA GLU A 367 4.24 -28.86 8.17
C GLU A 367 3.08 -28.83 7.16
N PRO A 368 3.24 -28.21 5.97
CA PRO A 368 2.17 -28.12 4.98
C PRO A 368 1.53 -29.47 4.62
N ASP A 369 2.34 -30.53 4.48
CA ASP A 369 1.86 -31.88 4.14
C ASP A 369 1.03 -32.51 5.27
N GLU A 370 1.34 -32.18 6.52
CA GLU A 370 0.55 -32.62 7.69
C GLU A 370 -0.85 -31.98 7.64
N ILE A 371 -0.93 -30.68 7.35
CA ILE A 371 -2.19 -29.95 7.24
C ILE A 371 -3.04 -30.54 6.09
N LEU A 372 -2.44 -30.73 4.92
CA LEU A 372 -3.14 -31.28 3.75
C LEU A 372 -3.64 -32.71 4.01
N SER A 373 -2.83 -33.56 4.62
CA SER A 373 -3.21 -34.95 4.92
C SER A 373 -4.27 -35.07 6.04
N SER A 374 -4.42 -34.03 6.88
CA SER A 374 -5.46 -34.00 7.92
C SER A 374 -6.88 -33.84 7.35
N VAL A 375 -7.02 -33.26 6.15
CA VAL A 375 -8.32 -33.00 5.51
C VAL A 375 -8.69 -34.15 4.57
N LYS A 376 -9.67 -34.98 4.98
CA LYS A 376 -10.12 -36.13 4.18
C LYS A 376 -10.88 -35.74 2.92
N LYS A 377 -11.65 -34.66 2.99
CA LYS A 377 -12.46 -34.14 1.88
C LYS A 377 -12.70 -32.66 2.10
N GLY A 378 -12.20 -31.83 1.19
CA GLY A 378 -12.27 -30.37 1.29
C GLY A 378 -11.65 -29.72 0.07
N LEU A 379 -11.30 -28.44 0.19
CA LEU A 379 -10.60 -27.68 -0.85
C LEU A 379 -9.19 -27.32 -0.39
N TYR A 380 -8.26 -27.31 -1.35
CA TYR A 380 -6.96 -26.67 -1.17
C TYR A 380 -6.88 -25.45 -2.09
N ALA A 381 -7.00 -24.26 -1.51
CA ALA A 381 -7.04 -22.99 -2.24
C ALA A 381 -5.68 -22.29 -2.15
N VAL A 382 -4.91 -22.38 -3.23
CA VAL A 382 -3.51 -21.88 -3.29
C VAL A 382 -3.38 -20.46 -3.83
N SER A 383 -4.42 -19.93 -4.46
CA SER A 383 -4.42 -18.57 -5.03
C SER A 383 -5.83 -18.01 -5.02
N PHE A 384 -5.93 -16.69 -4.93
CA PHE A 384 -7.17 -15.91 -4.85
C PHE A 384 -7.05 -14.68 -5.73
N GLY A 385 -8.17 -14.19 -6.27
CA GLY A 385 -8.23 -12.92 -6.99
C GLY A 385 -8.24 -11.74 -6.04
N GLY A 386 -9.43 -11.40 -5.54
CA GLY A 386 -9.67 -10.35 -4.54
C GLY A 386 -10.63 -10.83 -3.45
N GLY A 387 -10.95 -9.93 -2.53
CA GLY A 387 -11.84 -10.15 -1.39
C GLY A 387 -12.64 -8.89 -1.10
N GLN A 388 -13.64 -9.02 -0.24
CA GLN A 388 -14.42 -7.90 0.28
C GLN A 388 -14.96 -8.27 1.66
N VAL A 389 -14.98 -7.29 2.56
CA VAL A 389 -15.63 -7.36 3.88
C VAL A 389 -16.69 -6.26 3.99
N ASP A 390 -17.76 -6.55 4.75
CA ASP A 390 -18.83 -5.60 5.11
C ASP A 390 -18.49 -4.88 6.42
#